data_AF-A0A1W1VEY4-F1
#
_entry.id   AF-A0A1W1VEY4-F1
#
_cell.length_a   1.000
_cell.length_b   1.000
_cell.length_c   1.000
_cell.angle_alpha   90.00
_cell.angle_beta   90.00
_cell.angle_gamma   90.00
#
_symmetry.space_group_name_H-M   'P 1'
#
loop_
_entity.id
_entity.type
_entity.pdbx_description
1 polymer ?
#
loop_
_entity_poly.entity_id
_entity_poly.type
_entity_poly.pdbx_seq_one_letter_code
_entity_poly.pdbx_strand_id
1 'polypeptide(L)' 'MIILEKPYVSELLINSLIEDNIPVLKNAVLEEMAEKNKLKVLAEQEFKNRITVDTKLYSNSENALGWIAANLPDYYEEKK' A
#
# COMPACT_ATOMS: atom_id res chain seq x y z
N MET A 1 -6.34 -2.69 -1.69
CA MET A 1 -4.88 -2.80 -1.40
C MET A 1 -4.44 -1.56 -0.66
N ILE A 2 -3.30 -1.59 0.04
CA ILE A 2 -2.83 -0.45 0.84
C ILE A 2 -1.35 -0.15 0.62
N ILE A 3 -0.98 1.13 0.71
CA ILE A 3 0.41 1.59 0.80
C ILE A 3 0.62 2.07 2.24
N LEU A 4 1.64 1.56 2.92
CA LEU A 4 2.00 1.95 4.28
C LEU A 4 3.14 2.96 4.26
N GLU A 5 2.88 4.16 4.76
CA GLU A 5 3.83 5.26 4.81
C GLU A 5 4.03 5.75 6.25
N LYS A 6 5.24 6.23 6.55
CA LYS A 6 5.53 6.88 7.84
C LYS A 6 4.88 8.27 7.91
N PRO A 7 4.66 8.79 9.13
CA PRO A 7 4.97 8.20 10.44
C PRO A 7 3.85 7.32 11.03
N TYR A 8 2.69 7.20 10.37
CA TYR A 8 1.46 6.72 11.00
C TYR A 8 1.15 5.24 10.71
N VAL A 9 1.97 4.31 11.21
CA VAL A 9 1.67 2.88 11.14
C VAL A 9 1.31 2.39 12.55
N SER A 10 0.02 2.16 12.80
CA SER A 10 -0.46 1.68 14.11
C SER A 10 -0.54 0.15 14.16
N GLU A 11 -0.37 -0.44 15.34
CA GLU A 11 -0.53 -1.89 15.54
C GLU A 11 -1.93 -2.36 15.16
N LEU A 12 -2.97 -1.57 15.44
CA LEU A 12 -4.35 -1.88 15.03
C LEU A 12 -4.46 -2.03 13.51
N LEU A 13 -3.89 -1.09 12.74
CA LEU A 13 -3.90 -1.17 11.28
C LEU A 13 -3.19 -2.44 10.81
N ILE A 14 -2.02 -2.75 11.37
CA ILE A 14 -1.26 -3.94 11.00
C ILE A 14 -2.02 -5.22 11.29
N ASN A 15 -2.64 -5.33 12.46
CA ASN A 15 -3.46 -6.48 12.82
C ASN A 15 -4.62 -6.66 11.83
N SER A 16 -5.35 -5.60 11.51
CA SER A 16 -6.43 -5.66 10.52
C SER A 16 -5.92 -6.09 9.13
N LEU A 17 -4.76 -5.60 8.69
CA LEU A 17 -4.18 -6.00 7.40
C LEU A 17 -3.78 -7.49 7.36
N ILE A 18 -3.31 -8.03 8.49
CA ILE A 18 -2.97 -9.44 8.63
C ILE A 18 -4.26 -10.29 8.62
N GLU A 19 -5.25 -9.92 9.45
CA GLU A 19 -6.52 -10.64 9.61
C GLU A 19 -7.30 -10.72 8.29
N ASP A 20 -7.44 -9.60 7.60
CA ASP A 20 -8.19 -9.52 6.33
C ASP A 20 -7.35 -9.92 5.11
N ASN A 21 -6.08 -10.31 5.31
CA ASN A 21 -5.14 -10.69 4.26
C ASN A 21 -5.03 -9.62 3.15
N ILE A 22 -5.04 -8.34 3.54
CA ILE A 22 -5.06 -7.20 2.62
C ILE A 22 -3.65 -7.04 2.01
N PRO A 23 -3.52 -6.98 0.66
CA PRO A 23 -2.23 -6.80 0.03
C PRO A 23 -1.62 -5.42 0.28
N VAL A 24 -0.33 -5.41 0.63
CA VAL A 24 0.47 -4.22 0.94
C VAL A 24 1.63 -4.07 -0.04
N LEU A 25 1.93 -2.84 -0.46
CA LEU A 25 3.10 -2.55 -1.31
C LEU A 25 4.42 -2.75 -0.53
N LYS A 26 5.36 -3.52 -1.11
CA LYS A 26 6.74 -3.62 -0.60
C LYS A 26 7.45 -2.27 -0.71
N ASN A 27 7.77 -1.65 0.43
CA ASN A 27 8.54 -0.43 0.52
C ASN A 27 9.46 -0.44 1.76
N ALA A 28 10.24 0.63 1.94
CA ALA A 28 11.19 0.77 3.05
C ALA A 28 10.50 0.69 4.43
N VAL A 29 9.26 1.18 4.55
CA VAL A 29 8.49 1.13 5.81
C VAL A 29 8.31 -0.32 6.26
N LEU A 30 7.95 -1.22 5.36
CA LEU A 30 7.82 -2.65 5.69
C LEU A 30 9.15 -3.29 6.08
N GLU A 31 10.28 -2.83 5.54
CA GLU A 31 11.58 -3.43 5.88
C GLU A 31 11.96 -3.22 7.36
N GLU A 32 11.54 -2.08 7.91
CA GLU A 32 11.73 -1.68 9.31
C GLU A 32 10.72 -2.30 10.27
N MET A 33 9.68 -2.96 9.75
CA MET A 33 8.63 -3.59 10.57
C MET A 33 9.00 -5.02 10.98
N ALA A 34 8.85 -5.32 12.27
CA ALA A 34 9.05 -6.68 12.81
C ALA A 34 8.06 -7.71 12.22
N GLU A 35 6.84 -7.27 11.90
CA GLU A 35 5.73 -8.14 11.49
C GLU A 35 5.58 -8.30 9.97
N LYS A 36 6.54 -7.80 9.19
CA LYS A 36 6.50 -7.83 7.72
C LYS A 36 6.27 -9.21 7.11
N ASN A 37 6.71 -10.26 7.80
CA ASN A 37 6.55 -11.65 7.36
C ASN A 37 5.11 -12.19 7.53
N LYS A 38 4.28 -11.54 8.36
CA LYS A 38 2.86 -11.88 8.55
C LYS A 38 1.95 -11.17 7.55
N LEU A 39 2.42 -10.05 6.99
CA LEU A 39 1.67 -9.25 6.03
C LEU A 39 1.72 -9.89 4.63
N LYS A 40 0.65 -9.70 3.86
CA LYS A 40 0.62 -10.05 2.45
C LYS A 40 1.35 -8.97 1.64
N VAL A 41 2.67 -9.09 1.54
CA VAL A 41 3.52 -8.12 0.85
C VAL A 41 3.60 -8.45 -0.65
N LEU A 42 3.32 -7.46 -1.50
CA LEU A 42 3.50 -7.55 -2.94
C LEU A 42 4.72 -6.75 -3.37
N ALA A 43 5.55 -7.32 -4.25
CA ALA A 43 6.60 -6.55 -4.92
C ALA A 43 5.99 -5.42 -5.76
N GLU A 44 6.77 -4.35 -5.99
CA GLU A 44 6.27 -3.16 -6.67
C GLU A 44 5.59 -3.45 -8.01
N GLN A 45 6.23 -4.25 -8.86
CA GLN A 45 5.67 -4.62 -10.17
C GLN A 45 4.39 -5.45 -10.05
N GLU A 46 4.33 -6.39 -9.10
CA GLU A 46 3.13 -7.19 -8.87
C GLU A 46 1.99 -6.32 -8.32
N PHE A 47 2.29 -5.38 -7.44
CA PHE A 47 1.33 -4.43 -6.90
C PHE A 47 0.73 -3.57 -8.01
N LYS A 48 1.58 -2.98 -8.87
CA LYS A 48 1.17 -2.20 -10.06
C LYS A 48 0.27 -3.01 -10.98
N ASN A 49 0.65 -4.25 -11.31
CA ASN A 49 -0.10 -5.12 -12.20
C ASN A 49 -1.49 -5.51 -11.67
N ARG A 50 -1.71 -5.42 -10.35
CA ARG A 50 -3.02 -5.68 -9.73
C ARG A 50 -3.91 -4.44 -9.63
N ILE A 51 -3.37 -3.25 -9.96
CA ILE A 51 -4.15 -2.02 -9.92
C ILE A 51 -4.86 -1.85 -11.26
N THR A 52 -6.16 -1.72 -11.17
CA THR A 52 -7.05 -1.29 -12.26
C THR A 52 -7.80 -0.02 -11.81
N VAL A 53 -8.51 0.64 -12.72
CA VAL A 53 -9.31 1.84 -12.38
C VAL A 53 -10.35 1.60 -11.27
N ASP A 54 -10.89 0.37 -11.20
CA ASP A 54 -11.86 -0.06 -10.20
C ASP A 54 -11.24 -0.53 -8.88
N THR A 55 -9.92 -0.65 -8.83
CA THR A 55 -9.23 -1.13 -7.63
C THR A 55 -9.29 -0.09 -6.53
N LYS A 56 -9.78 -0.48 -5.34
CA LYS A 56 -9.70 0.37 -4.15
C LYS A 56 -8.29 0.34 -3.58
N LEU A 57 -7.54 1.42 -3.83
CA LEU A 57 -6.23 1.68 -3.24
C LEU A 57 -6.36 2.64 -2.06
N TYR A 58 -5.84 2.22 -0.90
CA TYR A 58 -5.82 3.02 0.32
C TYR A 58 -4.39 3.39 0.70
N SER A 59 -4.26 4.41 1.53
CA SER A 59 -3.02 4.78 2.21
C SER A 59 -3.33 5.26 3.62
N ASN A 60 -2.39 5.06 4.53
CA ASN A 60 -2.43 5.62 5.88
C ASN A 60 -1.83 7.04 5.98
N SER A 61 -1.22 7.56 4.91
CA SER A 61 -0.60 8.88 4.85
C SER A 61 -0.64 9.47 3.44
N GLU A 62 -0.70 10.80 3.35
CA GLU A 62 -0.63 11.55 2.09
C GLU A 62 0.71 11.40 1.36
N ASN A 63 1.77 10.95 2.06
CA ASN A 63 3.07 10.67 1.45
C ASN A 63 3.00 9.66 0.29
N ALA A 64 2.00 8.77 0.31
CA ALA A 64 1.80 7.82 -0.77
C ALA A 64 1.33 8.47 -2.09
N LEU A 65 0.75 9.67 -2.05
CA LEU A 65 0.21 10.35 -3.25
C LEU A 65 1.30 10.60 -4.29
N GLY A 66 2.52 10.96 -3.86
CA GLY A 66 3.64 11.16 -4.77
C GLY A 66 4.05 9.89 -5.49
N TRP A 67 4.09 8.76 -4.77
CA TRP A 67 4.36 7.46 -5.38
C TRP A 67 3.23 7.05 -6.34
N ILE A 68 1.96 7.24 -5.95
CA ILE A 68 0.79 6.92 -6.79
C ILE A 68 0.83 7.73 -8.09
N ALA A 69 1.02 9.05 -8.03
CA ALA A 69 1.04 9.90 -9.22
C ALA A 69 2.20 9.54 -10.17
N ALA A 70 3.36 9.13 -9.64
CA ALA A 70 4.52 8.75 -10.45
C ALA A 70 4.41 7.34 -11.06
N ASN A 71 3.69 6.43 -10.42
CA ASN A 71 3.68 5.00 -10.78
C ASN A 71 2.35 4.50 -11.35
N LEU A 72 1.27 5.24 -11.13
CA LEU A 72 -0.11 4.90 -11.50
C LEU A 72 -0.83 6.15 -12.07
N PRO A 73 -0.31 6.78 -13.14
CA PRO A 73 -0.85 8.03 -13.67
C PRO A 73 -2.31 7.90 -14.13
N ASP A 74 -2.65 6.84 -14.90
CA ASP A 74 -4.04 6.59 -15.34
C ASP A 74 -5.01 6.47 -14.14
N TYR A 75 -4.60 5.74 -13.09
CA TYR A 75 -5.40 5.61 -11.87
C TYR A 75 -5.57 6.94 -11.12
N TYR A 76 -4.55 7.80 -11.14
CA TYR A 76 -4.57 9.10 -10.45
C TYR A 76 -5.42 10.14 -11.19
N GLU A 77 -5.37 10.16 -12.52
CA GLU A 77 -6.10 11.12 -13.34
C GLU A 77 -7.61 10.84 -13.36
N GLU A 78 -8.04 9.58 -13.37
CA GLU A 78 -9.48 9.22 -13.33
C GLU A 78 -10.16 9.47 -11.98
N LYS A 79 -9.38 9.73 -10.91
CA LYS A 79 -9.89 10.06 -9.57
C LYS A 79 -9.84 11.56 -9.25
N LYS A 80 -9.35 12.40 -10.17
CA LYS A 80 -9.46 13.87 -10.10
C LYS A 80 -10.86 14.34 -10.46
#